data_AF-A0A379GBW4-F1
#
_entry.id   AF-A0A379GBW4-F1
#
_cell.length_a   1.000
_cell.length_b   1.000
_cell.length_c   1.000
_cell.angle_alpha   90.00
_cell.angle_beta   90.00
_cell.angle_gamma   90.00
#
_symmetry.space_group_name_H-M   'P 1'
#
loop_
_entity.id
_entity.type
_entity.pdbx_description
1 polymer ?
#
loop_
_entity_poly.entity_id
_entity_poly.type
_entity_poly.pdbx_seq_one_letter_code
_entity_poly.pdbx_strand_id
1 'polypeptide(L)'
;MIVLNKTLEVAKQLPDAMIVVTGGVPKAHQTEGKLMADWLVKKGIPAERIFQDNYARSTVENALFSRYALTKHRIKTAVIISSGSHVRRADAIFTVASWQSGPSDITYLTVVAPDKPLAELQKTSKSDLQGIYRDGLKALGLWSFRSYPLEER
;
A
#
# COMPACT_ATOMS: atom_id res chain seq x y z
N MET A 1 -10.55 -7.19 -6.97
CA MET A 1 -10.79 -8.55 -6.42
C MET A 1 -9.51 -9.37 -6.28
N ILE A 2 -8.63 -9.42 -7.29
CA ILE A 2 -7.38 -10.22 -7.26
C ILE A 2 -6.50 -9.92 -6.03
N VAL A 3 -6.20 -8.65 -5.77
CA VAL A 3 -5.40 -8.22 -4.60
C VAL A 3 -6.04 -8.64 -3.27
N LEU A 4 -7.36 -8.50 -3.13
CA LEU A 4 -8.06 -8.81 -1.89
C LEU A 4 -8.17 -10.32 -1.63
N ASN A 5 -8.30 -11.12 -2.70
CA ASN A 5 -8.18 -12.58 -2.60
C ASN A 5 -6.77 -12.99 -2.13
N LYS A 6 -5.72 -12.38 -2.68
CA LYS A 6 -4.34 -12.62 -2.22
C LYS A 6 -4.13 -12.18 -0.77
N THR A 7 -4.76 -11.08 -0.36
CA THR A 7 -4.78 -10.62 1.03
C THR A 7 -5.39 -11.67 1.96
N LEU A 8 -6.54 -12.25 1.59
CA LEU A 8 -7.18 -13.31 2.35
C LEU A 8 -6.30 -14.57 2.45
N GLU A 9 -5.64 -14.95 1.36
CA GLU A 9 -4.72 -16.10 1.32
C GLU A 9 -3.55 -15.91 2.31
N VAL A 10 -2.89 -14.75 2.27
CA VAL A 10 -1.78 -14.42 3.19
C VAL A 10 -2.28 -14.31 4.64
N ALA A 11 -3.44 -13.70 4.87
CA ALA A 11 -4.03 -13.55 6.20
C ALA A 11 -4.38 -14.87 6.89
N LYS A 12 -4.67 -15.92 6.10
CA LYS A 12 -4.90 -17.28 6.60
C LYS A 12 -3.59 -17.98 7.00
N GLN A 13 -2.49 -17.68 6.31
CA GLN A 13 -1.16 -18.21 6.64
C GLN A 13 -0.54 -17.47 7.84
N LEU A 14 -0.97 -16.23 8.09
CA LEU A 14 -0.51 -15.38 9.18
C LEU A 14 -1.70 -15.02 10.11
N PRO A 15 -2.18 -15.96 10.95
CA PRO A 15 -3.41 -15.77 11.73
C PRO A 15 -3.33 -14.65 12.78
N ASP A 16 -2.13 -14.30 13.24
CA ASP A 16 -1.92 -13.24 14.23
C ASP A 16 -1.63 -11.87 13.59
N ALA A 17 -1.45 -11.83 12.26
CA ALA A 17 -1.13 -10.58 11.57
C ALA A 17 -2.33 -9.64 11.53
N MET A 18 -2.09 -8.38 11.88
CA MET A 18 -3.01 -7.28 11.59
C MET A 18 -3.07 -7.03 10.07
N ILE A 19 -4.24 -6.65 9.59
CA ILE A 19 -4.47 -6.28 8.19
C ILE A 19 -4.82 -4.79 8.15
N VAL A 20 -4.01 -4.01 7.43
CA VAL A 20 -4.30 -2.60 7.16
C VAL A 20 -4.94 -2.51 5.77
N VAL A 21 -6.16 -1.99 5.69
CA VAL A 21 -6.83 -1.69 4.41
C VAL A 21 -6.99 -0.18 4.28
N THR A 22 -6.63 0.35 3.12
CA THR A 22 -6.55 1.81 2.88
C THR A 22 -7.23 2.21 1.59
N GLY A 23 -8.00 3.30 1.65
CA GLY A 23 -8.64 3.90 0.48
C GLY A 23 -9.88 4.69 0.89
N GLY A 24 -9.75 6.00 0.96
CA GLY A 24 -10.74 6.94 1.47
C GLY A 24 -11.55 7.72 0.44
N VAL A 25 -11.32 7.52 -0.86
CA VAL A 25 -12.17 8.14 -1.89
C VAL A 25 -13.53 7.44 -1.91
N PRO A 26 -14.63 8.10 -1.50
CA PRO A 26 -15.92 7.45 -1.46
C PRO A 26 -16.50 7.27 -2.86
N LYS A 27 -17.09 6.10 -3.11
CA LYS A 27 -17.93 5.81 -4.28
C LYS A 27 -19.27 5.30 -3.76
N ALA A 28 -20.38 5.93 -4.18
CA ALA A 28 -21.71 5.64 -3.65
C ALA A 28 -21.76 5.60 -2.10
N HIS A 29 -21.19 6.64 -1.47
CA HIS A 29 -21.10 6.81 -0.01
C HIS A 29 -20.26 5.77 0.75
N GLN A 30 -19.49 4.92 0.06
CA GLN A 30 -18.61 3.93 0.68
C GLN A 30 -17.17 4.11 0.23
N THR A 31 -16.24 4.07 1.18
CA THR A 31 -14.80 4.11 0.93
C THR A 31 -14.28 2.72 0.54
N GLU A 32 -13.21 2.67 -0.25
CA GLU A 32 -12.59 1.40 -0.64
C GLU A 32 -12.05 0.64 0.59
N GLY A 33 -11.49 1.35 1.58
CA GLY A 33 -11.06 0.80 2.87
C GLY A 33 -12.17 0.04 3.59
N LYS A 34 -13.36 0.67 3.71
CA LYS A 34 -14.53 0.05 4.33
C LYS A 34 -15.00 -1.19 3.55
N LEU A 35 -15.11 -1.10 2.24
CA LEU A 35 -15.55 -2.22 1.40
C LEU A 35 -14.59 -3.42 1.50
N MET A 36 -13.28 -3.16 1.55
CA MET A 36 -12.27 -4.21 1.75
C MET A 36 -12.40 -4.87 3.13
N ALA A 37 -12.60 -4.09 4.19
CA ALA A 37 -12.80 -4.60 5.54
C ALA A 37 -14.05 -5.48 5.63
N ASP A 38 -15.20 -4.97 5.16
CA ASP A 38 -16.47 -5.69 5.18
C ASP A 38 -16.37 -7.01 4.40
N TRP A 39 -15.67 -7.00 3.27
CA TRP A 39 -15.45 -8.21 2.47
C TRP A 39 -14.57 -9.24 3.20
N LEU A 40 -13.49 -8.82 3.86
CA LEU A 40 -12.61 -9.71 4.62
C LEU A 40 -13.34 -10.32 5.84
N VAL A 41 -14.14 -9.52 6.55
CA VAL A 41 -14.99 -10.00 7.65
C VAL A 41 -15.97 -11.06 7.16
N LYS A 42 -16.65 -10.80 6.03
CA LYS A 42 -17.55 -11.78 5.40
C LYS A 42 -16.84 -13.09 5.00
N LYS A 43 -15.51 -13.07 4.83
CA LYS A 43 -14.67 -14.24 4.52
C LYS A 43 -14.06 -14.91 5.75
N GLY A 44 -14.48 -14.50 6.96
CA GLY A 44 -14.11 -15.13 8.22
C GLY A 44 -12.87 -14.54 8.89
N ILE A 45 -12.39 -13.38 8.44
CA ILE A 45 -11.34 -12.64 9.18
C ILE A 45 -12.00 -11.89 10.35
N PRO A 46 -11.52 -12.08 11.60
CA PRO A 46 -12.01 -11.31 12.74
C PRO A 46 -11.86 -9.79 12.54
N ALA A 47 -12.89 -9.02 12.85
CA ALA A 47 -12.92 -7.58 12.56
C ALA A 47 -11.85 -6.80 13.35
N GLU A 48 -11.51 -7.27 14.54
CA GLU A 48 -10.45 -6.73 15.41
C GLU A 48 -9.05 -6.84 14.81
N ARG A 49 -8.85 -7.72 13.80
CA ARG A 49 -7.59 -7.81 13.05
C ARG A 49 -7.47 -6.74 11.97
N ILE A 50 -8.54 -6.00 11.65
CA ILE A 50 -8.58 -5.11 10.49
C ILE A 50 -8.51 -3.65 10.95
N PHE A 51 -7.42 -2.98 10.63
CA PHE A 51 -7.29 -1.54 10.73
C PHE A 51 -7.73 -0.88 9.42
N GLN A 52 -8.69 0.04 9.49
CA GLN A 52 -9.25 0.73 8.33
C GLN A 52 -8.72 2.15 8.23
N ASP A 53 -8.08 2.48 7.11
CA ASP A 53 -7.87 3.86 6.69
C ASP A 53 -8.88 4.24 5.61
N ASN A 54 -9.81 5.11 6.00
CA ASN A 54 -10.88 5.64 5.16
C ASN A 54 -10.64 7.09 4.74
N TYR A 55 -9.41 7.60 4.87
CA TYR A 55 -9.05 8.99 4.56
C TYR A 55 -8.13 9.13 3.35
N ALA A 56 -7.28 8.13 3.07
CA ALA A 56 -6.28 8.25 2.00
C ALA A 56 -6.88 8.32 0.58
N ARG A 57 -6.47 9.31 -0.19
CA ARG A 57 -6.94 9.60 -1.56
C ARG A 57 -5.88 9.35 -2.62
N SER A 58 -4.68 8.93 -2.22
CA SER A 58 -3.56 8.65 -3.13
C SER A 58 -2.64 7.57 -2.56
N THR A 59 -1.75 7.03 -3.40
CA THR A 59 -0.73 6.07 -2.96
C THR A 59 0.21 6.65 -1.90
N VAL A 60 0.52 7.95 -1.98
CA VAL A 60 1.33 8.65 -0.98
C VAL A 60 0.59 8.76 0.34
N GLU A 61 -0.69 9.17 0.31
CA GLU A 61 -1.53 9.23 1.51
C GLU A 61 -1.73 7.84 2.13
N ASN A 62 -1.89 6.78 1.33
CA ASN A 62 -1.97 5.39 1.81
C ASN A 62 -0.77 5.04 2.70
N ALA A 63 0.46 5.33 2.23
CA ALA A 63 1.67 5.08 3.00
C ALA A 63 1.78 5.99 4.24
N LEU A 64 1.52 7.29 4.06
CA LEU A 64 1.60 8.29 5.13
C LEU A 64 0.53 8.14 6.21
N PHE A 65 -0.59 7.46 5.95
CA PHE A 65 -1.62 7.23 6.96
C PHE A 65 -1.47 5.83 7.55
N SER A 66 -1.11 4.82 6.75
CA SER A 66 -0.84 3.46 7.24
C SER A 66 0.31 3.41 8.26
N ARG A 67 1.31 4.30 8.16
CA ARG A 67 2.39 4.41 9.17
C ARG A 67 1.87 4.63 10.60
N TYR A 68 0.71 5.27 10.77
CA TYR A 68 0.12 5.46 12.09
C TYR A 68 -0.24 4.12 12.72
N ALA A 69 -0.90 3.24 11.96
CA ALA A 69 -1.21 1.89 12.42
C ALA A 69 0.06 1.09 12.71
N LEU A 70 1.04 1.14 11.81
CA LEU A 70 2.33 0.45 11.97
C LEU A 70 3.06 0.90 13.25
N THR A 71 3.07 2.22 13.52
CA THR A 71 3.72 2.79 14.71
C THR A 71 2.95 2.47 15.99
N LYS A 72 1.63 2.71 15.99
CA LYS A 72 0.75 2.49 17.14
C LYS A 72 0.80 1.04 17.63
N HIS A 73 0.88 0.09 16.71
CA HIS A 73 0.92 -1.34 17.00
C HIS A 73 2.34 -1.92 17.05
N ARG A 74 3.39 -1.07 16.98
CA ARG A 74 4.81 -1.47 17.05
C ARG A 74 5.19 -2.56 16.05
N ILE A 75 4.64 -2.48 14.84
CA ILE A 75 4.87 -3.46 13.77
C ILE A 75 6.32 -3.36 13.28
N LYS A 76 7.01 -4.49 13.24
CA LYS A 76 8.40 -4.62 12.75
C LYS A 76 8.52 -5.24 11.37
N THR A 77 7.50 -5.97 10.94
CA THR A 77 7.44 -6.57 9.61
C THR A 77 6.05 -6.36 9.03
N ALA A 78 5.96 -5.82 7.82
CA ALA A 78 4.71 -5.63 7.11
C ALA A 78 4.78 -6.23 5.71
N VAL A 79 3.70 -6.88 5.29
CA VAL A 79 3.57 -7.42 3.94
C VAL A 79 2.73 -6.47 3.09
N ILE A 80 3.33 -5.89 2.06
CA ILE A 80 2.66 -5.06 1.07
C ILE A 80 2.11 -5.97 -0.02
N ILE A 81 0.78 -5.97 -0.17
CA ILE A 81 0.07 -6.76 -1.18
C ILE A 81 -0.51 -5.82 -2.23
N SER A 82 -0.08 -5.94 -3.48
CA SER A 82 -0.58 -5.12 -4.58
C SER A 82 -0.39 -5.80 -5.94
N SER A 83 -0.82 -5.14 -7.02
CA SER A 83 -0.57 -5.60 -8.39
C SER A 83 0.88 -5.35 -8.82
N GLY A 84 1.33 -5.92 -9.95
CA GLY A 84 2.76 -6.06 -10.25
C GLY A 84 3.56 -4.76 -10.35
N SER A 85 3.13 -3.77 -11.13
CA SER A 85 3.83 -2.47 -11.16
C SER A 85 3.56 -1.63 -9.90
N HIS A 86 2.35 -1.73 -9.34
CA HIS A 86 1.95 -0.98 -8.15
C HIS A 86 2.68 -1.43 -6.88
N VAL A 87 3.06 -2.69 -6.75
CA VAL A 87 3.74 -3.20 -5.55
C VAL A 87 5.15 -2.61 -5.43
N ARG A 88 5.86 -2.41 -6.55
CA ARG A 88 7.17 -1.74 -6.57
C ARG A 88 7.06 -0.28 -6.11
N ARG A 89 6.04 0.42 -6.61
CA ARG A 89 5.76 1.80 -6.22
C ARG A 89 5.33 1.89 -4.76
N ALA A 90 4.48 0.99 -4.31
CA ALA A 90 4.08 0.93 -2.90
C ALA A 90 5.29 0.69 -2.00
N ASP A 91 6.13 -0.30 -2.30
CA ASP A 91 7.33 -0.62 -1.51
C ASP A 91 8.28 0.58 -1.36
N ALA A 92 8.61 1.24 -2.48
CA ALA A 92 9.44 2.44 -2.45
C ALA A 92 8.82 3.57 -1.61
N ILE A 93 7.53 3.85 -1.79
CA ILE A 93 6.84 4.93 -1.07
C ILE A 93 6.70 4.62 0.43
N PHE A 94 6.36 3.38 0.80
CA PHE A 94 6.23 2.95 2.20
C PHE A 94 7.59 3.00 2.93
N THR A 95 8.66 2.59 2.24
CA THR A 95 10.03 2.69 2.76
C THR A 95 10.43 4.14 2.99
N VAL A 96 10.21 5.02 2.01
CA VAL A 96 10.54 6.44 2.14
C VAL A 96 9.69 7.13 3.22
N ALA A 97 8.39 6.79 3.29
CA ALA A 97 7.48 7.35 4.30
C ALA A 97 7.89 6.97 5.73
N SER A 98 8.42 5.76 5.96
CA SER A 98 8.86 5.33 7.30
C SER A 98 10.15 6.01 7.76
N TRP A 99 10.96 6.57 6.86
CA TRP A 99 12.18 7.32 7.24
C TRP A 99 11.87 8.60 8.02
N GLN A 100 10.81 9.32 7.64
CA GLN A 100 10.45 10.58 8.30
C GLN A 100 9.68 10.34 9.58
N SER A 101 8.73 9.41 9.54
CA SER A 101 7.83 9.14 10.64
C SER A 101 7.23 7.76 10.46
N GLY A 102 7.54 6.86 11.37
CA GLY A 102 7.22 5.46 11.27
C GLY A 102 8.22 4.64 12.08
N PRO A 103 8.02 3.33 12.23
CA PRO A 103 9.05 2.45 12.78
C PRO A 103 10.28 2.46 11.85
N SER A 104 11.39 3.05 12.29
CA SER A 104 12.63 3.17 11.50
C SER A 104 13.31 1.82 11.24
N ASP A 105 12.92 0.79 11.96
CA ASP A 105 13.44 -0.58 11.87
C ASP A 105 12.41 -1.57 11.27
N ILE A 106 11.41 -1.06 10.54
CA ILE A 106 10.44 -1.91 9.85
C ILE A 106 11.03 -2.56 8.60
N THR A 107 10.71 -3.84 8.41
CA THR A 107 10.96 -4.57 7.17
C THR A 107 9.68 -4.68 6.37
N TYR A 108 9.71 -4.21 5.12
CA TYR A 108 8.64 -4.44 4.16
C TYR A 108 8.95 -5.67 3.30
N LEU A 109 8.02 -6.61 3.27
CA LEU A 109 8.01 -7.72 2.32
C LEU A 109 6.94 -7.45 1.27
N THR A 110 7.16 -7.86 0.03
CA THR A 110 6.18 -7.66 -1.05
C THR A 110 5.59 -8.99 -1.52
N VAL A 111 4.27 -9.01 -1.69
CA VAL A 111 3.56 -10.12 -2.33
C VAL A 111 2.78 -9.58 -3.51
N VAL A 112 3.11 -10.09 -4.70
CA VAL A 112 2.45 -9.69 -5.93
C VAL A 112 1.15 -10.46 -6.09
N ALA A 113 0.07 -9.74 -6.35
CA ALA A 113 -1.18 -10.30 -6.84
C ALA A 113 -1.24 -10.05 -8.36
N PRO A 114 -0.76 -11.00 -9.20
CA PRO A 114 -0.52 -10.75 -10.61
C PRO A 114 -1.82 -10.44 -11.35
N ASP A 115 -1.88 -9.24 -11.92
CA ASP A 115 -2.94 -8.73 -12.78
C ASP A 115 -2.59 -8.88 -14.27
N LYS A 116 -1.32 -9.18 -14.57
CA LYS A 116 -0.75 -9.38 -15.91
C LYS A 116 0.18 -10.59 -15.92
N PRO A 117 0.56 -11.12 -17.10
CA PRO A 117 1.57 -12.17 -17.21
C PRO A 117 2.89 -11.79 -16.54
N LEU A 118 3.53 -12.75 -15.87
CA LEU A 118 4.74 -12.50 -15.08
C LEU A 118 5.89 -11.92 -15.93
N ALA A 119 6.01 -12.36 -17.19
CA ALA A 119 7.03 -11.86 -18.12
C ALA A 119 6.92 -10.34 -18.37
N GLU A 120 5.70 -9.78 -18.34
CA GLU A 120 5.49 -8.34 -18.45
C GLU A 120 5.79 -7.63 -17.14
N LEU A 121 5.41 -8.24 -16.01
CA LEU A 121 5.62 -7.65 -14.68
C LEU A 121 7.09 -7.59 -14.28
N GLN A 122 7.96 -8.45 -14.83
CA GLN A 122 9.40 -8.44 -14.57
C GLN A 122 10.10 -7.19 -15.13
N LYS A 123 9.54 -6.56 -16.16
CA LYS A 123 10.11 -5.34 -16.74
C LYS A 123 9.49 -4.12 -16.07
N THR A 124 10.33 -3.13 -15.77
CA THR A 124 9.88 -1.83 -15.27
C THR A 124 9.89 -0.85 -16.44
N SER A 125 8.77 -0.18 -16.68
CA SER A 125 8.67 0.84 -17.73
C SER A 125 9.21 2.20 -17.24
N LYS A 126 9.50 3.12 -18.17
CA LYS A 126 9.90 4.49 -17.82
C LYS A 126 8.82 5.22 -17.01
N SER A 127 7.55 5.03 -17.36
CA SER A 127 6.42 5.64 -16.64
C SER A 127 6.24 5.07 -15.23
N ASP A 128 6.53 3.78 -15.02
CA ASP A 128 6.57 3.19 -13.66
C ASP A 128 7.64 3.89 -12.81
N LEU A 129 8.87 4.02 -13.33
CA LEU A 129 9.98 4.67 -12.64
C LEU A 129 9.65 6.13 -12.30
N GLN A 130 9.10 6.88 -13.26
CA GLN A 130 8.69 8.25 -13.03
C GLN A 130 7.62 8.35 -11.93
N GLY A 131 6.65 7.43 -11.92
CA GLY A 131 5.64 7.34 -10.87
C GLY A 131 6.23 7.08 -9.49
N ILE A 132 7.26 6.22 -9.41
CA ILE A 132 8.01 5.94 -8.18
C ILE A 132 8.74 7.19 -7.70
N TYR A 133 9.52 7.84 -8.56
CA TYR A 133 10.30 9.03 -8.17
C TYR A 133 9.40 10.19 -7.73
N ARG A 134 8.36 10.49 -8.51
CA ARG A 134 7.41 11.57 -8.21
C ARG A 134 6.77 11.37 -6.84
N ASP A 135 6.29 10.15 -6.56
CA ASP A 135 5.59 9.89 -5.31
C ASP A 135 6.53 9.72 -4.12
N GLY A 136 7.74 9.19 -4.33
CA GLY A 136 8.78 9.15 -3.31
C GLY A 136 9.17 10.55 -2.84
N LEU A 137 9.34 11.49 -3.78
CA LEU A 137 9.61 12.89 -3.43
C LEU A 137 8.45 13.55 -2.67
N LYS A 138 7.20 13.26 -3.07
CA LYS A 138 6.03 13.72 -2.31
C LYS A 138 6.00 13.13 -0.89
N ALA A 139 6.34 11.85 -0.73
CA ALA A 139 6.46 11.21 0.58
C ALA A 139 7.57 11.84 1.44
N LEU A 140 8.62 12.42 0.83
CA LEU A 140 9.64 13.22 1.50
C LEU A 140 9.19 14.66 1.84
N GLY A 141 7.96 15.06 1.50
CA GLY A 141 7.48 16.43 1.69
C GLY A 141 7.87 17.40 0.56
N LEU A 142 8.49 16.91 -0.52
CA LEU A 142 8.91 17.70 -1.67
C LEU A 142 7.79 17.79 -2.73
N TRP A 143 6.61 18.26 -2.31
CA TRP A 143 5.37 18.27 -3.11
C TRP A 143 5.45 19.06 -4.42
N SER A 144 6.27 20.10 -4.44
CA SER A 144 6.46 21.01 -5.56
C SER A 144 7.78 20.80 -6.30
N PHE A 145 8.52 19.73 -6.00
CA PHE A 145 9.80 19.48 -6.66
C PHE A 145 9.59 19.15 -8.13
N ARG A 146 10.05 20.07 -8.97
CA ARG A 146 10.00 20.00 -10.43
C ARG A 146 11.41 19.84 -10.94
N SER A 147 11.74 18.63 -11.35
CA SER A 147 12.97 18.35 -12.10
C SER A 147 12.60 17.78 -13.47
N TYR A 148 13.43 18.07 -14.47
CA TYR A 148 13.22 17.64 -15.85
C TYR A 148 12.82 16.15 -15.99
N PRO A 149 13.43 15.18 -15.26
CA PRO A 149 13.03 13.76 -15.33
C PRO A 149 11.61 13.43 -14.82
N LEU A 150 10.97 14.35 -14.10
CA LEU A 150 9.62 14.18 -13.54
C LEU A 150 8.54 14.90 -14.38
N GLU A 151 8.94 15.76 -15.31
CA GLU A 151 8.05 16.58 -16.14
C GLU A 151 7.69 15.93 -17.49
N GLU A 152 8.46 14.97 -17.99
CA GLU A 152 8.16 14.24 -19.23
C GLU A 152 6.91 13.36 -19.05
N ARG A 153 5.81 13.67 -19.73
CA ARG A 153 4.56 12.89 -19.69
C ARG A 153 4.54 11.76 -20.72
#